data_AF-A0A973FLW6-F1
#
_entry.id   AF-A0A973FLW6-F1
#
_cell.length_a   1.000
_cell.length_b   1.000
_cell.length_c   1.000
_cell.angle_alpha   90.00
_cell.angle_beta   90.00
_cell.angle_gamma   90.00
#
_symmetry.space_group_name_H-M   'P 1'
#
loop_
_entity.id
_entity.type
_entity.pdbx_description
1 polymer ?
#
loop_
_entity_poly.entity_id
_entity_poly.type
_entity_poly.pdbx_seq_one_letter_code
_entity_poly.pdbx_strand_id
1 'polypeptide(L)'
;MQTHIIIAILISVLVAAGVGALLWRRFYRDDPTNTARRIFKNSAVTFGLRLLVKGLDTIVLFVLVGSLAPAEVGIYNLAALLVAQYLGTFSEFGLGVLLTREVARDPGAAQRLFGATLSLRLLLVLLGAIPITLLVIGGYAGLGALGLGQPLTSSGQQAIWVLILTLLPSAYSGAVTALYNASERMEVPAL
;
A
#
# COMPACT_ATOMS: atom_id res chain seq x y z
N MET A 1 -28.77 2.78 0.89
CA MET A 1 -28.84 1.44 0.26
C MET A 1 -27.62 1.15 -0.62
N GLN A 2 -27.12 2.10 -1.41
CA GLN A 2 -25.94 1.91 -2.28
C GLN A 2 -24.64 1.57 -1.51
N THR A 3 -24.37 2.21 -0.37
CA THR A 3 -23.11 2.02 0.37
C THR A 3 -22.93 0.59 0.91
N HIS A 4 -24.00 -0.05 1.38
CA HIS A 4 -23.92 -1.44 1.86
C HIS A 4 -23.66 -2.43 0.72
N ILE A 5 -24.20 -2.17 -0.47
CA ILE A 5 -23.96 -2.99 -1.68
C ILE A 5 -22.50 -2.88 -2.08
N ILE A 6 -21.93 -1.67 -2.07
CA ILE A 6 -20.51 -1.44 -2.37
C ILE A 6 -19.62 -2.17 -1.36
N ILE A 7 -19.91 -2.07 -0.07
CA ILE A 7 -19.14 -2.76 0.97
C ILE A 7 -19.21 -4.28 0.76
N ALA A 8 -20.40 -4.81 0.45
CA ALA A 8 -20.57 -6.23 0.14
C ALA A 8 -19.76 -6.64 -1.11
N ILE A 9 -19.74 -5.80 -2.15
CA ILE A 9 -18.91 -6.03 -3.35
C ILE A 9 -17.43 -6.06 -2.97
N LEU A 10 -16.92 -5.08 -2.23
CA LEU A 10 -15.52 -5.02 -1.82
C LEU A 10 -15.11 -6.25 -1.00
N ILE A 11 -15.95 -6.64 -0.03
CA ILE A 11 -15.74 -7.85 0.77
C ILE A 11 -15.74 -9.09 -0.13
N SER A 12 -16.70 -9.20 -1.04
CA SER A 12 -16.79 -10.36 -1.94
C SER A 12 -15.59 -10.47 -2.87
N VAL A 13 -15.06 -9.35 -3.37
CA VAL A 13 -13.84 -9.33 -4.19
C VAL A 13 -12.62 -9.73 -3.36
N LEU A 14 -12.49 -9.25 -2.11
CA LEU A 14 -11.42 -9.66 -1.20
C LEU A 14 -11.47 -11.16 -0.89
N VAL A 15 -12.67 -11.69 -0.60
CA VAL A 15 -12.89 -13.11 -0.35
C VAL A 15 -12.57 -13.93 -1.60
N ALA A 16 -13.05 -13.52 -2.77
CA ALA A 16 -12.78 -14.20 -4.04
C ALA A 16 -11.28 -14.21 -4.37
N ALA A 17 -10.57 -13.10 -4.13
CA ALA A 17 -9.13 -13.01 -4.31
C ALA A 17 -8.39 -13.97 -3.35
N GLY A 18 -8.79 -14.01 -2.07
CA GLY A 18 -8.22 -14.92 -1.07
C GLY A 18 -8.46 -16.39 -1.41
N VAL A 19 -9.68 -16.74 -1.80
CA VAL A 19 -10.04 -18.11 -2.26
C VAL A 19 -9.26 -18.47 -3.52
N GLY A 20 -9.16 -17.54 -4.49
CA GLY A 20 -8.36 -17.73 -5.69
C GLY A 20 -6.89 -18.01 -5.37
N ALA A 21 -6.29 -17.27 -4.45
CA ALA A 21 -4.93 -17.50 -3.99
C ALA A 21 -4.75 -18.87 -3.29
N LEU A 22 -5.71 -19.29 -2.47
CA LEU A 22 -5.69 -20.60 -1.80
C LEU A 22 -5.83 -21.77 -2.79
N LEU A 23 -6.77 -21.65 -3.73
CA LEU A 23 -6.99 -22.64 -4.78
C LEU A 23 -5.75 -22.74 -5.68
N TRP A 24 -5.16 -21.60 -6.04
CA TRP A 24 -3.92 -21.55 -6.80
C TRP A 24 -2.79 -22.28 -6.08
N ARG A 25 -2.58 -22.01 -4.79
CA ARG A 25 -1.59 -22.74 -3.97
C ARG A 25 -1.85 -24.23 -3.88
N ARG A 26 -3.11 -24.68 -3.93
CA ARG A 26 -3.48 -26.09 -3.79
C ARG A 26 -3.38 -26.90 -5.09
N PHE A 27 -3.77 -26.30 -6.20
CA PHE A 27 -3.86 -27.01 -7.49
C PHE A 27 -2.66 -26.79 -8.40
N TYR A 28 -1.93 -25.69 -8.24
CA TYR A 28 -0.78 -25.39 -9.09
C TYR A 28 0.50 -26.04 -8.54
N ARG A 29 1.13 -26.92 -9.33
CA ARG A 29 2.46 -27.48 -9.09
C ARG A 29 3.40 -26.99 -10.19
N ASP A 30 4.54 -26.42 -9.80
CA ASP A 30 5.53 -25.96 -10.77
C ASP A 30 6.27 -27.14 -11.39
N ASP A 31 6.50 -27.02 -12.71
CA ASP A 31 7.41 -27.89 -13.45
C ASP A 31 8.76 -27.17 -13.58
N PRO A 32 9.83 -27.64 -12.91
CA PRO A 32 11.14 -26.96 -12.90
C PRO A 32 11.80 -26.85 -14.27
N THR A 33 11.36 -27.64 -15.25
CA THR A 33 12.04 -27.78 -16.55
C THR A 33 11.72 -26.68 -17.56
N ASN A 34 10.68 -25.87 -17.33
CA ASN A 34 10.20 -24.88 -18.30
C ASN A 34 10.32 -23.44 -17.79
N THR A 35 11.48 -22.83 -18.05
CA THR A 35 11.79 -21.44 -17.69
C THR A 35 10.80 -20.44 -18.29
N ALA A 36 10.36 -20.63 -19.53
CA ALA A 36 9.43 -19.71 -20.20
C ALA A 36 8.06 -19.68 -19.50
N ARG A 37 7.56 -20.85 -19.07
CA ARG A 37 6.32 -20.95 -18.28
C ARG A 37 6.43 -20.23 -16.95
N ARG A 38 7.58 -20.32 -16.27
CA ARG A 38 7.84 -19.64 -14.99
C ARG A 38 7.84 -18.11 -15.14
N ILE A 39 8.50 -17.59 -16.18
CA ILE A 39 8.53 -16.14 -16.47
C ILE A 39 7.13 -15.62 -16.80
N PHE A 40 6.39 -16.33 -17.66
CA PHE A 40 5.03 -15.93 -18.04
C PHE A 40 4.09 -15.94 -16.82
N LYS A 41 4.14 -16.99 -15.98
CA LYS A 41 3.37 -17.06 -14.73
C LYS A 41 3.67 -15.87 -13.82
N ASN A 42 4.94 -15.61 -13.51
CA ASN A 42 5.32 -14.55 -12.57
C ASN A 42 4.90 -13.17 -13.10
N SER A 43 4.94 -12.95 -14.41
CA SER A 43 4.48 -11.73 -15.05
C SER A 43 2.95 -11.61 -15.04
N ALA A 44 2.25 -12.64 -15.52
CA ALA A 44 0.80 -12.63 -15.69
C ALA A 44 0.04 -12.56 -14.35
N VAL A 45 0.50 -13.31 -13.34
CA VAL A 45 -0.09 -13.27 -11.99
C VAL A 45 0.11 -11.90 -11.37
N THR A 46 1.33 -11.35 -11.40
CA THR A 46 1.61 -10.02 -10.86
C THR A 46 0.80 -8.94 -11.57
N PHE A 47 0.68 -9.03 -12.89
CA PHE A 47 -0.15 -8.11 -13.68
C PHE A 47 -1.63 -8.21 -13.30
N GLY A 48 -2.18 -9.43 -13.20
CA GLY A 48 -3.57 -9.65 -12.80
C GLY A 48 -3.87 -9.13 -11.39
N LEU A 49 -2.98 -9.36 -10.42
CA LEU A 49 -3.12 -8.83 -9.06
C LEU A 49 -3.09 -7.30 -9.05
N ARG A 50 -2.18 -6.68 -9.80
CA ARG A 50 -2.11 -5.20 -9.91
C ARG A 50 -3.38 -4.62 -10.54
N LEU A 51 -3.93 -5.27 -11.57
CA LEU A 51 -5.19 -4.87 -12.16
C LEU A 51 -6.36 -5.00 -11.18
N LEU A 52 -6.41 -6.06 -10.38
CA LEU A 52 -7.45 -6.24 -9.36
C LEU A 52 -7.38 -5.12 -8.32
N VAL A 53 -6.20 -4.83 -7.77
CA VAL A 53 -6.01 -3.72 -6.82
C VAL A 53 -6.42 -2.41 -7.46
N LYS A 54 -6.02 -2.16 -8.72
CA LYS A 54 -6.40 -0.93 -9.42
C LYS A 54 -7.90 -0.82 -9.65
N GLY A 55 -8.58 -1.93 -9.94
CA GLY A 55 -10.03 -1.99 -10.06
C GLY A 55 -10.74 -1.68 -8.72
N LEU A 56 -10.20 -2.20 -7.60
CA LEU A 56 -10.70 -1.86 -6.26
C LEU A 56 -10.54 -0.37 -5.96
N ASP A 57 -9.37 0.23 -6.25
CA ASP A 57 -9.14 1.66 -6.11
C ASP A 57 -10.16 2.48 -6.92
N THR A 58 -10.45 2.04 -8.15
CA THR A 58 -11.44 2.69 -9.02
C THR A 58 -12.85 2.62 -8.43
N ILE A 59 -13.26 1.48 -7.88
CA ILE A 59 -14.56 1.36 -7.20
C ILE A 59 -14.62 2.32 -6.02
N VAL A 60 -13.60 2.33 -5.15
CA VAL A 60 -13.54 3.24 -4.00
C VAL A 60 -13.58 4.70 -4.43
N LEU A 61 -12.89 5.07 -5.52
CA LEU A 61 -12.94 6.42 -6.08
C LEU A 61 -14.35 6.82 -6.51
N PHE A 62 -15.08 5.97 -7.23
CA PHE A 62 -16.46 6.27 -7.63
C PHE A 62 -17.38 6.47 -6.43
N VAL A 63 -17.18 5.67 -5.38
CA VAL A 63 -17.93 5.77 -4.13
C VAL A 63 -17.62 7.09 -3.44
N LEU A 64 -16.34 7.45 -3.36
CA LEU A 64 -15.86 8.69 -2.76
C LEU A 64 -16.45 9.91 -3.47
N VAL A 65 -16.28 10.00 -4.79
CA VAL A 65 -16.78 11.13 -5.60
C VAL A 65 -18.30 11.20 -5.58
N GLY A 66 -19.00 10.05 -5.57
CA GLY A 66 -20.45 10.01 -5.51
C GLY A 66 -21.05 10.33 -4.14
N SER A 67 -20.27 10.21 -3.05
CA SER A 67 -20.78 10.38 -1.68
C SER A 67 -20.38 11.72 -1.04
N LEU A 68 -19.28 12.34 -1.49
CA LEU A 68 -18.76 13.58 -0.92
C LEU A 68 -19.10 14.80 -1.79
N ALA A 69 -19.30 15.95 -1.14
CA ALA A 69 -19.37 17.23 -1.84
C ALA A 69 -18.03 17.51 -2.55
N PRO A 70 -18.03 18.22 -3.70
CA PRO A 70 -16.81 18.46 -4.47
C PRO A 70 -15.64 19.06 -3.67
N ALA A 71 -15.95 19.94 -2.71
CA ALA A 71 -14.95 20.55 -1.83
C ALA A 71 -14.24 19.52 -0.93
N GLU A 72 -14.98 18.55 -0.38
CA GLU A 72 -14.43 17.50 0.50
C GLU A 72 -13.63 16.45 -0.29
N VAL A 73 -13.98 16.19 -1.55
CA VAL A 73 -13.20 15.32 -2.44
C VAL A 73 -11.79 15.88 -2.66
N GLY A 74 -11.66 17.20 -2.86
CA GLY A 74 -10.35 17.84 -3.02
C GLY A 74 -9.46 17.68 -1.79
N ILE A 75 -10.05 17.85 -0.60
CA ILE A 75 -9.36 17.69 0.69
C ILE A 75 -8.93 16.23 0.90
N TYR A 76 -9.80 15.27 0.61
CA TYR A 76 -9.45 13.85 0.68
C TYR A 76 -8.32 13.49 -0.30
N ASN A 77 -8.38 13.99 -1.54
CA ASN A 77 -7.33 13.74 -2.52
C ASN A 77 -5.99 14.30 -2.07
N LEU A 78 -5.96 15.49 -1.46
CA LEU A 78 -4.75 16.04 -0.86
C LEU A 78 -4.21 15.11 0.22
N ALA A 79 -5.07 14.64 1.12
CA ALA A 79 -4.69 13.72 2.18
C ALA A 79 -4.13 12.39 1.63
N ALA A 80 -4.80 11.80 0.64
CA ALA A 80 -4.38 10.57 -0.03
C ALA A 80 -3.04 10.75 -0.77
N LEU A 81 -2.85 11.86 -1.49
CA LEU A 81 -1.59 12.18 -2.16
C LEU A 81 -0.46 12.35 -1.15
N LEU A 82 -0.67 13.12 -0.09
CA LEU A 82 0.31 13.30 0.97
C LEU A 82 0.72 11.96 1.56
N VAL A 83 -0.25 11.18 2.03
CA VAL A 83 0.05 9.97 2.81
C VAL A 83 0.43 8.79 1.93
N ALA A 84 -0.43 8.39 0.99
CA ALA A 84 -0.20 7.17 0.21
C ALA A 84 0.91 7.34 -0.83
N GLN A 85 0.95 8.49 -1.52
CA GLN A 85 1.93 8.71 -2.58
C GLN A 85 3.26 9.23 -2.04
N TYR A 86 3.27 10.31 -1.25
CA TYR A 86 4.54 10.89 -0.80
C TYR A 86 5.12 10.17 0.42
N LEU A 87 4.39 10.13 1.54
CA LEU A 87 4.89 9.54 2.78
C LEU A 87 5.08 8.02 2.65
N GLY A 88 4.16 7.33 1.96
CA GLY A 88 4.27 5.92 1.64
C GLY A 88 5.54 5.62 0.86
N THR A 89 5.79 6.34 -0.24
CA THR A 89 7.01 6.19 -1.04
C THR A 89 8.26 6.47 -0.22
N PHE A 90 8.25 7.52 0.59
CA PHE A 90 9.39 7.88 1.45
C PHE A 90 9.70 6.78 2.48
N SER A 91 8.67 6.22 3.13
CA SER A 91 8.84 5.16 4.13
C SER A 91 9.34 3.83 3.55
N GLU A 92 9.16 3.61 2.25
CA GLU A 92 9.55 2.40 1.53
C GLU A 92 10.90 2.54 0.81
N PHE A 93 11.33 3.78 0.54
CA PHE A 93 12.28 4.14 -0.52
C PHE A 93 13.51 3.23 -0.60
N GLY A 94 13.51 2.30 -1.55
CA GLY A 94 14.61 1.37 -1.83
C GLY A 94 14.81 0.24 -0.81
N LEU A 95 14.12 0.25 0.33
CA LEU A 95 14.28 -0.75 1.39
C LEU A 95 13.85 -2.15 0.94
N GLY A 96 12.76 -2.26 0.17
CA GLY A 96 12.32 -3.52 -0.41
C GLY A 96 13.32 -4.09 -1.43
N VAL A 97 13.94 -3.23 -2.24
CA VAL A 97 14.98 -3.64 -3.22
C VAL A 97 16.24 -4.11 -2.50
N LEU A 98 16.68 -3.37 -1.48
CA LEU A 98 17.82 -3.75 -0.65
C LEU A 98 17.58 -5.11 0.03
N LEU A 99 16.42 -5.28 0.67
CA LEU A 99 16.06 -6.53 1.33
C LEU A 99 16.03 -7.70 0.33
N THR A 100 15.43 -7.49 -0.84
CA THR A 100 15.38 -8.51 -1.90
C THR A 100 16.79 -8.92 -2.33
N ARG A 101 17.67 -7.94 -2.60
CA ARG A 101 19.04 -8.17 -3.08
C ARG A 101 19.90 -8.89 -2.05
N GLU A 102 19.90 -8.43 -0.80
CA GLU A 102 20.75 -9.01 0.23
C GLU A 102 20.30 -10.41 0.64
N VAL A 103 18.99 -10.67 0.72
CA VAL A 103 18.46 -12.00 1.03
C VAL A 103 18.64 -12.99 -0.13
N ALA A 104 18.56 -12.52 -1.38
CA ALA A 104 18.89 -13.37 -2.54
C ALA A 104 20.37 -13.80 -2.55
N ARG A 105 21.26 -12.96 -1.99
CA ARG A 105 22.69 -13.26 -1.88
C ARG A 105 23.02 -14.17 -0.69
N ASP A 106 22.41 -13.92 0.47
CA ASP A 106 22.56 -14.72 1.69
C ASP A 106 21.18 -15.03 2.30
N PRO A 107 20.58 -16.18 1.96
CA PRO A 107 19.29 -16.58 2.50
C PRO A 107 19.30 -16.75 4.04
N GLY A 108 20.45 -17.02 4.65
CA GLY A 108 20.59 -17.18 6.10
C GLY A 108 20.34 -15.89 6.87
N ALA A 109 20.51 -14.73 6.22
CA ALA A 109 20.29 -13.42 6.83
C ALA A 109 18.83 -12.95 6.81
N ALA A 110 17.90 -13.72 6.21
CA ALA A 110 16.51 -13.30 5.95
C ALA A 110 15.78 -12.75 7.19
N GLN A 111 15.82 -13.45 8.32
CA GLN A 111 15.11 -13.04 9.53
C GLN A 111 15.68 -11.73 10.11
N ARG A 112 17.00 -11.60 10.15
CA ARG A 112 17.67 -10.39 10.67
C ARG A 112 17.40 -9.19 9.77
N LEU A 113 17.54 -9.37 8.46
CA LEU A 113 17.32 -8.30 7.48
C LEU A 113 15.84 -7.90 7.43
N PHE A 114 14.91 -8.84 7.52
CA PHE A 114 13.48 -8.55 7.65
C PHE A 114 13.19 -7.68 8.87
N GLY A 115 13.70 -8.07 10.06
CA GLY A 115 13.51 -7.31 11.28
C GLY A 115 14.11 -5.90 11.20
N ALA A 116 15.30 -5.76 10.64
CA ALA A 116 15.95 -4.47 10.43
C ALA A 116 15.18 -3.58 9.44
N THR A 117 14.78 -4.13 8.30
CA THR A 117 13.99 -3.42 7.28
C THR A 117 12.62 -3.00 7.82
N LEU A 118 11.91 -3.89 8.51
CA LEU A 118 10.61 -3.57 9.11
C LEU A 118 10.76 -2.48 10.17
N SER A 119 11.74 -2.60 11.07
CA SER A 119 12.00 -1.60 12.11
C SER A 119 12.32 -0.24 11.50
N LEU A 120 13.14 -0.20 10.45
CA LEU A 120 13.49 1.03 9.76
C LEU A 120 12.28 1.68 9.10
N ARG A 121 11.40 0.91 8.44
CA ARG A 121 10.14 1.43 7.87
C ARG A 121 9.25 2.03 8.95
N LEU A 122 9.07 1.33 10.07
CA LEU A 122 8.26 1.81 11.19
C LEU A 122 8.86 3.08 11.82
N LEU A 123 10.19 3.16 11.92
CA LEU A 123 10.88 4.38 12.36
C LEU A 123 10.69 5.53 11.37
N LEU A 124 10.72 5.27 10.06
CA LEU A 124 10.44 6.30 9.05
C LEU A 124 8.98 6.78 9.10
N VAL A 125 8.03 5.91 9.44
CA VAL A 125 6.65 6.32 9.69
C VAL A 125 6.58 7.19 10.95
N LEU A 126 7.15 6.74 12.06
CA LEU A 126 7.06 7.43 13.36
C LEU A 126 7.83 8.77 13.37
N LEU A 127 9.06 8.78 12.84
CA LEU A 127 9.99 9.91 12.89
C LEU A 127 10.04 10.73 11.59
N GLY A 128 9.50 10.21 10.50
CA GLY A 128 9.42 10.93 9.22
C GLY A 128 7.99 11.35 8.91
N ALA A 129 7.10 10.38 8.72
CA ALA A 129 5.73 10.65 8.26
C ALA A 129 4.92 11.52 9.23
N ILE A 130 5.00 11.24 10.54
CA ILE A 130 4.28 12.03 11.56
C ILE A 130 4.81 13.47 11.64
N PRO A 131 6.12 13.74 11.78
CA PRO A 131 6.63 15.12 11.80
C PRO A 131 6.34 15.88 10.52
N ILE A 132 6.49 15.26 9.34
CA ILE A 132 6.15 15.90 8.06
C ILE A 132 4.66 16.27 8.03
N THR A 133 3.79 15.40 8.52
CA THR A 133 2.35 15.68 8.61
C THR A 133 2.05 16.87 9.52
N LEU A 134 2.68 16.93 10.69
CA LEU A 134 2.54 18.06 11.61
C LEU A 134 3.04 19.36 10.95
N LEU A 135 4.15 19.31 10.23
CA LEU A 135 4.68 20.45 9.48
C LEU A 135 3.72 20.91 8.39
N VAL A 136 3.11 19.99 7.64
CA VAL A 136 2.13 20.33 6.60
C VAL A 136 0.89 20.98 7.23
N ILE A 137 0.28 20.35 8.23
CA ILE A 137 -0.92 20.89 8.90
C ILE A 137 -0.62 22.27 9.51
N GLY A 138 0.50 22.39 10.23
CA GLY A 138 0.95 23.65 10.81
C GLY A 138 1.25 24.73 9.76
N GLY A 139 1.85 24.34 8.63
CA GLY A 139 2.13 25.24 7.51
C GLY A 139 0.86 25.83 6.90
N TYR A 140 -0.16 25.00 6.64
CA TYR A 140 -1.45 25.48 6.16
C TYR A 140 -2.17 26.36 7.19
N ALA A 141 -2.08 26.04 8.48
CA ALA A 141 -2.63 26.88 9.54
C ALA A 141 -1.94 28.26 9.59
N GLY A 142 -0.61 28.30 9.48
CA GLY A 142 0.18 29.53 9.44
C GLY A 142 -0.13 30.40 8.21
N LEU A 143 -0.23 29.79 7.03
CA LEU A 143 -0.64 30.49 5.80
C LEU A 143 -2.05 31.07 5.92
N GLY A 144 -2.97 30.34 6.57
CA GLY A 144 -4.32 30.82 6.87
C GLY A 144 -4.31 32.04 7.80
N ALA A 145 -3.50 32.01 8.85
CA ALA A 145 -3.37 33.13 9.80
C ALA A 145 -2.80 34.40 9.13
N LEU A 146 -1.96 34.24 8.10
CA LEU A 146 -1.39 35.34 7.32
C LEU A 146 -2.31 35.82 6.18
N GLY A 147 -3.48 35.21 5.98
CA GLY A 147 -4.41 35.54 4.90
C GLY A 147 -3.93 35.13 3.50
N LEU A 148 -2.89 34.29 3.42
CA LEU A 148 -2.28 33.82 2.16
C LEU A 148 -2.86 32.50 1.66
N GLY A 149 -3.85 31.95 2.36
CA GLY A 149 -4.50 30.69 2.00
C GLY A 149 -5.63 30.31 2.94
N GLN A 150 -6.21 29.13 2.73
CA GLN A 150 -7.20 28.55 3.64
C GLN A 150 -6.55 27.44 4.49
N PRO A 151 -6.78 27.42 5.81
CA PRO A 151 -6.32 26.33 6.66
C PRO A 151 -7.01 25.01 6.29
N LEU A 152 -6.35 23.88 6.54
CA LEU A 152 -7.00 22.57 6.37
C LEU A 152 -8.20 22.44 7.30
N THR A 153 -9.32 21.99 6.74
CA THR A 153 -10.53 21.66 7.50
C THR A 153 -10.26 20.55 8.52
N SER A 154 -11.06 20.51 9.58
CA SER A 154 -10.96 19.45 10.59
C SER A 154 -11.17 18.05 9.99
N SER A 155 -12.09 17.92 9.02
CA SER A 155 -12.31 16.66 8.28
C SER A 155 -11.05 16.22 7.52
N GLY A 156 -10.36 17.15 6.86
CA GLY A 156 -9.12 16.88 6.13
C GLY A 156 -7.99 16.43 7.03
N GLN A 157 -7.82 17.07 8.18
CA GLN A 157 -6.80 16.66 9.16
C GLN A 157 -7.09 15.24 9.69
N GLN A 158 -8.35 14.93 10.00
CA GLN A 158 -8.75 13.58 10.42
C GLN A 158 -8.47 12.54 9.33
N ALA A 159 -8.77 12.86 8.06
CA ALA A 159 -8.49 11.96 6.94
C ALA A 159 -6.99 11.65 6.82
N ILE A 160 -6.11 12.64 6.98
CA ILE A 160 -4.66 12.44 6.98
C ILE A 160 -4.26 11.47 8.11
N TRP A 161 -4.74 11.70 9.34
CA TRP A 161 -4.39 10.83 10.47
C TRP A 161 -4.88 9.40 10.29
N VAL A 162 -6.08 9.20 9.76
CA VAL A 162 -6.62 7.88 9.44
C VAL A 162 -5.77 7.19 8.37
N LEU A 163 -5.38 7.91 7.32
CA LEU A 163 -4.56 7.36 6.25
C LEU A 163 -3.15 7.02 6.73
N ILE A 164 -2.57 7.74 7.69
CA ILE A 164 -1.24 7.40 8.23
C ILE A 164 -1.23 6.01 8.86
N LEU A 165 -2.35 5.59 9.46
CA LEU A 165 -2.47 4.25 10.02
C LEU A 165 -2.34 3.15 8.96
N THR A 166 -2.63 3.44 7.68
CA THR A 166 -2.47 2.47 6.59
C THR A 166 -1.00 2.21 6.26
N LEU A 167 -0.07 3.09 6.68
CA LEU A 167 1.36 2.88 6.48
C LEU A 167 1.91 1.71 7.31
N LEU A 168 1.29 1.40 8.45
CA LEU A 168 1.70 0.29 9.32
C LEU A 168 1.54 -1.09 8.66
N PRO A 169 0.34 -1.49 8.19
CA PRO A 169 0.18 -2.75 7.47
C PRO A 169 0.96 -2.74 6.14
N SER A 170 1.08 -1.58 5.48
CA SER A 170 1.89 -1.43 4.27
C SER A 170 3.38 -1.72 4.52
N ALA A 171 3.94 -1.24 5.62
CA ALA A 171 5.34 -1.47 5.98
C ALA A 171 5.64 -2.96 6.13
N TYR A 172 4.73 -3.69 6.79
CA TYR A 172 4.81 -5.14 6.96
C TYR A 172 4.65 -5.88 5.64
N SER A 173 3.56 -5.62 4.90
CA SER A 173 3.25 -6.29 3.63
C SER A 173 4.38 -6.10 2.61
N GLY A 174 4.95 -4.90 2.51
CA GLY A 174 6.08 -4.64 1.62
C GLY A 174 7.36 -5.41 2.01
N ALA A 175 7.64 -5.57 3.30
CA ALA A 175 8.82 -6.29 3.77
C ALA A 175 8.69 -7.80 3.52
N VAL A 176 7.49 -8.35 3.74
CA VAL A 176 7.16 -9.74 3.41
C VAL A 176 7.22 -9.98 1.90
N THR A 177 6.67 -9.06 1.10
CA THR A 177 6.73 -9.14 -0.37
C THR A 177 8.17 -9.18 -0.87
N ALA A 178 9.07 -8.37 -0.29
CA ALA A 178 10.49 -8.39 -0.64
C ALA A 178 11.17 -9.75 -0.34
N LEU A 179 10.80 -10.43 0.75
CA LEU A 179 11.32 -11.78 1.05
C LEU A 179 10.84 -12.82 0.03
N TYR A 180 9.57 -12.76 -0.38
CA TYR A 180 9.04 -13.64 -1.42
C TYR A 180 9.72 -13.40 -2.77
N ASN A 181 9.93 -12.13 -3.12
CA ASN A 181 10.68 -11.75 -4.31
C ASN A 181 12.13 -12.26 -4.26
N ALA A 182 12.79 -12.21 -3.10
CA ALA A 182 14.15 -12.73 -2.92
C ALA A 182 14.26 -14.25 -3.19
N SER A 183 13.17 -14.98 -2.94
CA SER A 183 13.07 -16.42 -3.16
C SER A 183 12.54 -16.80 -4.55
N GLU A 184 12.47 -15.85 -5.48
CA GLU A 184 11.82 -15.98 -6.80
C GLU A 184 10.33 -16.35 -6.78
N ARG A 185 9.66 -16.18 -5.63
CA ARG A 185 8.24 -16.52 -5.42
C ARG A 185 7.33 -15.31 -5.54
N MET A 186 7.44 -14.61 -6.67
CA MET A 186 6.68 -13.38 -6.93
C MET A 186 5.17 -13.62 -7.01
N GLU A 187 4.73 -14.88 -7.18
CA GLU A 187 3.32 -15.25 -7.22
C GLU A 187 2.62 -15.27 -5.84
N VAL A 188 3.38 -15.20 -4.73
CA VAL A 188 2.81 -15.25 -3.38
C VAL A 188 2.58 -13.81 -2.90
N PRO A 189 1.32 -13.32 -2.88
CA PRO A 189 1.05 -12.03 -2.28
C PRO A 189 1.31 -12.08 -0.77
N ALA A 190 1.93 -11.03 -0.23
CA ALA A 190 1.93 -10.79 1.20
C ALA A 190 0.51 -10.32 1.59
N LEU A 191 -0.30 -11.26 2.07
CA LEU A 191 -1.63 -10.97 2.62
C LEU A 191 -1.55 -10.13 3.89
#